data_AF-A0AAU7DI69-F1
#
_entry.id   AF-A0AAU7DI69-F1
#
_cell.length_a   1.000
_cell.length_b   1.000
_cell.length_c   1.000
_cell.angle_alpha   90.00
_cell.angle_beta   90.00
_cell.angle_gamma   90.00
#
_symmetry.space_group_name_H-M   'P 1'
#
loop_
_entity.id
_entity.type
_entity.pdbx_description
1 polymer ?
#
loop_
_entity_poly.entity_id
_entity_poly.type
_entity_poly.pdbx_seq_one_letter_code
_entity_poly.pdbx_strand_id
1 'polypeptide(L)'
;MNKCTAMETTLADMLLDPEAAPAKVKTHVAECDSCRKELEEMRATMAVMDAWTAPEPNPYFMTRLGARMREEREAPPQSWLERIRARFVYGPSMHARPLAAMALTVMLLVGGGAYLGVTNVETPQPQQGPEAAVVHDLQTLDSNAQVLDQLEAISDNPNDAISDNPNSDDPQAQ
;
A
#
# COMPACT_ATOMS: atom_id res chain seq x y z
N MET A 1 3.38 38.30 -6.32
CA MET A 1 2.11 37.83 -5.71
C MET A 1 1.91 36.35 -6.02
N ASN A 2 1.46 35.54 -5.05
CA ASN A 2 0.88 34.18 -5.22
C ASN A 2 1.79 32.95 -5.04
N LYS A 3 2.61 32.88 -3.98
CA LYS A 3 3.07 31.57 -3.46
C LYS A 3 3.00 31.50 -1.93
N CYS A 4 1.84 31.81 -1.35
CA CYS A 4 1.56 31.60 0.08
C CYS A 4 1.22 30.13 0.40
N THR A 5 1.00 29.30 -0.62
CA THR A 5 0.50 27.92 -0.52
C THR A 5 1.41 26.93 0.21
N ALA A 6 2.64 27.31 0.54
CA ALA A 6 3.58 26.48 1.30
C ALA A 6 3.99 27.11 2.64
N MET A 7 3.33 28.19 3.08
CA MET A 7 3.74 28.92 4.28
C MET A 7 3.17 28.36 5.57
N GLU A 8 2.03 27.69 5.55
CA GLU A 8 1.33 27.26 6.77
C GLU A 8 2.21 26.43 7.72
N THR A 9 2.97 25.45 7.19
CA THR A 9 3.91 24.65 8.01
C THR A 9 5.14 25.44 8.44
N THR A 10 5.62 26.38 7.61
CA THR A 10 6.83 27.17 7.92
C THR A 10 6.55 28.35 8.85
N LEU A 11 5.30 28.82 8.92
CA LEU A 11 4.84 29.82 9.90
C LEU A 11 4.83 29.22 11.31
N ALA A 12 4.38 27.96 11.46
CA ALA A 12 4.44 27.23 12.73
C ALA A 12 5.89 27.02 13.20
N ASP A 13 6.78 26.61 12.30
CA ASP A 13 8.21 26.47 12.62
C ASP A 13 8.81 27.82 13.05
N MET A 14 8.48 28.91 12.34
CA MET A 14 8.93 30.26 12.67
C MET A 14 8.35 30.81 13.98
N LEU A 15 7.17 30.33 14.41
CA LEU A 15 6.56 30.67 15.69
C LEU A 15 7.34 30.05 16.86
N LEU A 16 7.77 28.79 16.70
CA LEU A 16 8.46 28.02 17.74
C LEU A 16 9.96 28.32 17.79
N ASP A 17 10.60 28.48 16.63
CA ASP A 17 12.01 28.83 16.47
C ASP A 17 12.17 29.89 15.37
N PRO A 18 12.08 31.19 15.75
CA PRO A 18 12.22 32.27 14.78
C PRO A 18 13.64 32.38 14.20
N GLU A 19 14.66 31.83 14.85
CA GLU A 19 16.05 31.90 14.39
C GLU A 19 16.35 30.83 13.34
N ALA A 20 15.80 29.63 13.50
CA ALA A 20 15.92 28.55 12.52
C ALA A 20 15.12 28.80 11.22
N ALA A 21 14.19 29.76 11.21
CA ALA A 21 13.38 30.04 10.03
C ALA A 21 14.24 30.53 8.84
N PRO A 22 14.07 29.96 7.64
CA PRO A 22 14.87 30.31 6.48
C PRO A 22 14.63 31.77 6.05
N ALA A 23 15.70 32.45 5.62
CA ALA A 23 15.67 33.88 5.27
C ALA A 23 14.58 34.24 4.25
N LYS A 24 14.31 33.34 3.28
CA LYS A 24 13.26 33.52 2.26
C LYS A 24 11.84 33.62 2.85
N VAL A 25 11.58 32.88 3.95
CA VAL A 25 10.29 32.93 4.65
C VAL A 25 10.19 34.23 5.45
N LYS A 26 11.27 34.64 6.13
CA LYS A 26 11.33 35.93 6.84
C LYS A 26 11.05 37.11 5.91
N THR A 27 11.68 37.13 4.73
CA THR A 27 11.43 38.18 3.72
C THR A 27 10.00 38.14 3.20
N HIS A 28 9.46 36.95 2.94
CA HIS A 28 8.09 36.82 2.46
C HIS A 28 7.05 37.32 3.47
N VAL A 29 7.21 36.96 4.75
CA VAL A 29 6.31 37.43 5.83
C VAL A 29 6.41 38.94 6.02
N ALA A 30 7.60 39.54 5.82
CA ALA A 30 7.75 40.99 5.88
C ALA A 30 7.00 41.70 4.73
N GLU A 31 6.98 41.12 3.54
CA GLU A 31 6.38 41.69 2.33
C GLU A 31 4.90 41.32 2.12
N CYS A 32 4.37 40.33 2.83
CA CYS A 32 3.02 39.80 2.64
C CYS A 32 2.13 40.03 3.87
N ASP A 33 1.15 40.93 3.72
CA ASP A 33 0.23 41.30 4.80
C ASP A 33 -0.59 40.12 5.35
N SER A 34 -1.02 39.19 4.49
CA SER A 34 -1.81 38.04 4.92
C SER A 34 -1.00 37.09 5.82
N CYS A 35 0.23 36.75 5.42
CA CYS A 35 1.09 35.86 6.20
C CYS A 35 1.58 36.52 7.50
N ARG A 36 1.77 37.84 7.50
CA ARG A 36 2.08 38.59 8.73
C ARG A 36 0.93 38.54 9.72
N LYS A 37 -0.30 38.78 9.25
CA LYS A 37 -1.50 38.73 10.08
C LYS A 37 -1.72 37.34 10.69
N GLU A 38 -1.57 36.29 9.88
CA GLU A 38 -1.69 34.90 10.34
C GLU A 38 -0.66 34.57 11.44
N LEU A 39 0.59 34.99 11.26
CA LEU A 39 1.63 34.80 12.27
C LEU A 39 1.34 35.58 13.57
N GLU A 40 0.77 36.78 13.47
CA GLU A 40 0.34 37.57 14.62
C GLU A 40 -0.81 36.91 15.37
N GLU A 41 -1.80 36.34 14.67
CA GLU A 41 -2.91 35.58 15.26
C GLU A 41 -2.40 34.32 16.00
N MET A 42 -1.43 33.61 15.44
CA MET A 42 -0.80 32.46 16.09
C MET A 42 0.00 32.89 17.34
N ARG A 43 0.75 33.99 17.28
CA ARG A 43 1.46 34.56 18.44
C ARG A 43 0.51 35.01 19.54
N ALA A 44 -0.61 35.61 19.18
CA ALA A 44 -1.65 35.99 20.13
C ALA A 44 -2.22 34.76 20.84
N THR A 45 -2.43 33.66 20.11
CA THR A 45 -2.88 32.40 20.70
C THR A 45 -1.85 31.82 21.68
N MET A 46 -0.56 31.82 21.33
CA MET A 46 0.50 31.39 22.26
C MET A 46 0.59 32.28 23.50
N ALA A 47 0.44 33.59 23.34
CA ALA A 47 0.44 34.52 24.48
C ALA A 47 -0.72 34.25 25.47
N VAL A 48 -1.88 33.80 24.97
CA VAL A 48 -2.99 33.36 25.84
C VAL A 48 -2.63 32.07 26.58
N MET A 49 -1.93 31.14 25.92
CA MET A 49 -1.45 29.91 26.56
C MET A 49 -0.37 30.19 27.62
N ASP A 50 0.52 31.16 27.38
CA ASP A 50 1.54 31.58 28.34
C ASP A 50 0.94 32.23 29.59
N ALA A 51 -0.25 32.83 29.48
CA ALA A 51 -0.97 33.36 30.63
C ALA A 51 -1.52 32.26 31.56
N TRP A 52 -1.52 30.99 31.12
CA TRP A 52 -1.95 29.88 31.96
C TRP A 52 -0.94 29.63 33.09
N THR A 53 -1.39 29.78 34.34
CA THR A 53 -0.56 29.44 35.50
C THR A 53 -0.57 27.93 35.72
N ALA A 54 0.61 27.31 35.64
CA ALA A 54 0.75 25.89 35.94
C ALA A 54 0.41 25.63 37.42
N PRO A 55 -0.41 24.61 37.73
CA PRO A 55 -0.66 24.22 39.11
C PRO A 55 0.64 23.71 39.76
N GLU A 56 0.75 23.87 41.08
CA GLU A 56 1.91 23.37 41.82
C GLU A 56 2.07 21.86 41.59
N PRO A 57 3.25 21.38 41.17
CA PRO A 57 3.46 19.96 40.97
C PRO A 57 3.28 19.23 42.29
N ASN A 58 2.79 17.99 42.23
CA ASN A 58 2.67 17.14 43.42
C ASN A 58 4.02 17.10 44.17
N PRO A 59 4.05 17.28 45.51
CA PRO A 59 5.29 17.29 46.30
C PRO A 59 6.14 16.02 46.15
N TYR A 60 5.53 14.89 45.76
CA TYR A 60 6.21 13.62 45.49
C TYR A 60 6.53 13.38 44.01
N PHE A 61 6.27 14.36 43.12
CA PHE A 61 6.53 14.20 41.70
C PHE A 61 8.00 13.92 41.42
N MET A 62 8.89 14.75 41.97
CA MET A 62 10.34 14.61 41.74
C MET A 62 10.90 13.33 42.34
N THR A 63 10.39 12.90 43.51
CA THR A 63 10.84 11.65 44.15
C THR A 63 10.38 10.44 43.37
N ARG A 64 9.12 10.43 42.90
CA ARG A 64 8.58 9.35 42.07
C ARG A 64 9.24 9.29 40.69
N LEU A 65 9.48 10.45 40.07
CA LEU A 65 10.21 10.55 38.81
C LEU A 65 11.63 10.03 38.96
N GLY A 66 12.35 10.43 40.01
CA GLY A 66 13.70 9.95 40.30
C GLY A 66 13.74 8.43 40.53
N ALA A 67 12.77 7.89 41.26
CA ALA A 67 12.63 6.44 41.46
C ALA A 67 12.44 5.70 40.13
N ARG A 68 11.52 6.17 39.26
CA ARG A 68 11.30 5.60 37.93
C ARG A 68 12.54 5.70 37.04
N MET A 69 13.22 6.84 37.03
CA MET A 69 14.44 7.02 36.23
C MET A 69 15.55 6.06 36.67
N ARG A 70 15.66 5.77 37.96
CA ARG A 70 16.61 4.78 38.47
C ARG A 70 16.19 3.35 38.12
N GLU A 71 14.91 3.00 38.26
CA GLU A 71 14.36 1.71 37.81
C GLU A 71 14.66 1.46 36.33
N GLU A 72 14.43 2.44 35.46
CA GLU A 72 14.73 2.35 34.03
C GLU A 72 16.24 2.27 33.73
N ARG A 73 17.08 2.92 34.55
CA ARG A 73 18.54 2.89 34.40
C ARG A 73 19.15 1.57 34.87
N GLU A 74 18.56 0.97 35.90
CA GLU A 74 18.95 -0.32 36.46
C GLU A 74 18.26 -1.50 35.74
N ALA A 75 17.25 -1.21 34.93
CA ALA A 75 16.59 -2.20 34.10
C ALA A 75 17.61 -2.89 33.18
N PRO A 76 17.48 -4.22 32.98
CA PRO A 76 18.38 -4.95 32.11
C PRO A 76 18.35 -4.34 30.70
N PRO A 77 19.50 -4.33 29.99
CA PRO A 77 19.55 -3.79 28.64
C PRO A 77 18.49 -4.48 27.78
N GLN A 78 17.74 -3.69 27.01
CA GLN A 78 16.67 -4.21 26.16
C GLN A 78 17.15 -5.42 25.36
N SER A 79 16.42 -6.52 25.51
CA SER A 79 16.60 -7.74 24.73
C SER A 79 16.63 -7.38 23.24
N TRP A 80 17.41 -8.12 22.46
CA TRP A 80 17.45 -7.99 21.01
C TRP A 80 16.03 -7.97 20.42
N LEU A 81 15.13 -8.86 20.85
CA LEU A 81 13.76 -8.92 20.35
C LEU A 81 12.99 -7.61 20.58
N GLU A 82 13.10 -7.02 21.78
CA GLU A 82 12.49 -5.73 22.09
C GLU A 82 13.07 -4.60 21.24
N ARG A 83 14.38 -4.66 20.94
CA ARG A 83 15.04 -3.68 20.06
C ARG A 83 14.55 -3.76 18.62
N ILE A 84 14.32 -4.98 18.10
CA ILE A 84 13.72 -5.18 16.77
C ILE A 84 12.27 -4.68 16.78
N ARG A 85 11.47 -5.06 17.78
CA ARG A 85 10.09 -4.62 17.91
C ARG A 85 9.98 -3.10 17.98
N ALA A 86 10.81 -2.45 18.81
CA ALA A 86 10.87 -1.00 18.91
C ALA A 86 11.26 -0.35 17.59
N ARG A 87 12.19 -0.95 16.83
CA ARG A 87 12.55 -0.46 15.49
C ARG A 87 11.43 -0.60 14.47
N PHE A 88 10.59 -1.63 14.56
CA PHE A 88 9.44 -1.76 13.66
C PHE A 88 8.27 -0.85 14.05
N VAL A 89 8.02 -0.65 15.35
CA VAL A 89 6.89 0.15 15.85
C VAL A 89 7.20 1.66 15.83
N TYR A 90 8.39 2.04 16.28
CA TYR A 90 8.80 3.45 16.43
C TYR A 90 9.86 3.88 15.42
N GLY A 91 10.25 2.99 14.50
CA GLY A 91 11.21 3.34 13.45
C GLY A 91 10.61 4.27 12.40
N PRO A 92 11.46 5.05 11.71
CA PRO A 92 11.00 5.95 10.67
C PRO A 92 10.34 5.16 9.54
N SER A 93 9.04 5.37 9.36
CA SER A 93 8.21 4.75 8.32
C SER A 93 8.66 5.09 6.90
N MET A 94 9.51 6.12 6.75
CA MET A 94 10.01 6.60 5.46
C MET A 94 10.84 5.57 4.68
N HIS A 95 11.49 4.60 5.35
CA HIS A 95 12.26 3.55 4.68
C HIS A 95 11.58 2.18 4.63
N ALA A 96 10.37 2.05 5.18
CA ALA A 96 9.65 0.77 5.18
C ALA A 96 9.20 0.35 3.77
N ARG A 97 8.82 1.31 2.93
CA ARG A 97 8.36 1.07 1.54
C ARG A 97 9.41 0.45 0.62
N PRO A 98 10.63 1.02 0.47
CA PRO A 98 11.64 0.42 -0.41
C PRO A 98 12.13 -0.94 0.12
N LEU A 99 12.23 -1.13 1.44
CA LEU A 99 12.61 -2.42 2.03
C LEU A 99 11.55 -3.49 1.79
N ALA A 100 10.27 -3.16 1.94
CA ALA A 100 9.18 -4.09 1.64
C ALA A 100 9.17 -4.52 0.17
N ALA A 101 9.40 -3.59 -0.76
CA ALA A 101 9.51 -3.91 -2.19
C ALA A 101 10.69 -4.87 -2.47
N MET A 102 11.86 -4.61 -1.87
CA MET A 102 13.03 -5.48 -2.01
C MET A 102 12.82 -6.87 -1.38
N ALA A 103 12.15 -6.95 -0.23
CA ALA A 103 11.83 -8.23 0.37
C ALA A 103 10.87 -9.05 -0.51
N LEU A 104 9.88 -8.39 -1.11
CA LEU A 104 8.91 -9.03 -2.01
C LEU A 104 9.59 -9.52 -3.29
N THR A 105 10.51 -8.74 -3.90
CA THR A 105 11.25 -9.20 -5.08
C THR A 105 12.14 -10.40 -4.77
N VAL A 106 12.82 -10.42 -3.63
CA VAL A 106 13.61 -11.58 -3.19
C VAL A 106 12.71 -12.79 -2.97
N MET A 107 11.56 -12.63 -2.31
CA MET A 107 10.57 -13.70 -2.14
C MET A 107 10.04 -14.24 -3.47
N LEU A 108 9.80 -13.37 -4.44
CA LEU A 108 9.31 -13.74 -5.77
C LEU A 108 10.40 -14.44 -6.59
N LEU A 109 11.66 -14.03 -6.45
CA LEU A 109 12.79 -14.72 -7.10
C LEU A 109 13.05 -16.11 -6.49
N VAL A 110 13.03 -16.23 -5.17
CA VAL A 110 13.25 -17.51 -4.48
C VAL A 110 12.04 -18.43 -4.64
N GLY A 111 10.83 -17.93 -4.40
CA GLY A 111 9.59 -18.68 -4.51
C GLY A 111 9.16 -18.96 -5.95
N GLY A 112 9.26 -17.97 -6.84
CA GLY A 112 8.96 -18.12 -8.27
C GLY A 112 10.01 -18.94 -9.01
N GLY A 113 11.30 -18.82 -8.65
CA GLY A 113 12.36 -19.67 -9.18
C GLY A 113 12.21 -21.13 -8.79
N ALA A 114 11.81 -21.41 -7.54
CA ALA A 114 11.50 -22.77 -7.09
C ALA A 114 10.24 -23.34 -7.77
N TYR A 115 9.21 -22.52 -7.98
CA TYR A 115 7.97 -22.93 -8.65
C TYR A 115 8.20 -23.29 -10.13
N LEU A 116 8.93 -22.46 -10.89
CA LEU A 116 9.27 -22.73 -12.29
C LEU A 116 10.29 -23.87 -12.47
N GLY A 117 11.11 -24.14 -11.45
CA GLY A 117 12.06 -25.24 -11.42
C GLY A 117 11.40 -26.61 -11.21
N VAL A 118 10.29 -26.67 -10.48
CA VAL A 118 9.53 -27.93 -10.25
C VAL A 118 8.61 -28.28 -11.42
N THR A 119 8.10 -27.29 -12.17
CA THR A 119 7.24 -27.55 -13.34
C THR A 119 8.00 -27.88 -14.63
N ASN A 120 9.33 -27.78 -14.65
CA ASN A 120 10.17 -28.07 -15.82
C ASN A 120 10.90 -29.43 -15.77
N VAL A 121 10.64 -30.25 -14.75
CA VAL A 121 11.19 -31.60 -14.66
C VAL A 121 10.20 -32.56 -15.36
N GLU A 122 10.66 -33.13 -16.47
CA GLU A 122 10.03 -34.14 -17.34
C GLU A 122 8.95 -33.70 -18.35
N THR A 123 9.37 -33.36 -19.58
CA THR A 123 8.95 -34.09 -20.80
C THR A 123 9.99 -33.89 -21.91
N PRO A 124 10.84 -34.89 -22.23
CA PRO A 124 11.63 -34.87 -23.46
C PRO A 124 10.66 -35.09 -24.64
N GLN A 125 10.24 -34.02 -25.31
CA GLN A 125 9.53 -34.13 -26.58
C GLN A 125 10.55 -34.43 -27.69
N PRO A 126 10.43 -35.56 -28.43
CA PRO A 126 11.28 -35.84 -29.57
C PRO A 126 11.06 -34.79 -30.65
N GLN A 127 12.13 -34.24 -31.20
CA GLN A 127 12.07 -33.22 -32.25
C GLN A 127 11.33 -33.77 -33.48
N GLN A 128 10.06 -33.36 -33.66
CA GLN A 128 9.35 -33.55 -34.92
C GLN A 128 9.69 -32.37 -35.83
N GLY A 129 10.07 -32.66 -37.07
CA GLY A 129 10.52 -31.67 -38.05
C GLY A 129 9.46 -30.61 -38.39
N PRO A 130 9.85 -29.57 -39.16
CA PRO A 130 9.03 -28.39 -39.47
C PRO A 130 7.63 -28.70 -40.01
N GLU A 131 7.46 -29.85 -40.66
CA GLU A 131 6.18 -30.28 -41.25
C GLU A 131 5.11 -30.57 -40.18
N ALA A 132 5.49 -31.18 -39.03
CA ALA A 132 4.52 -31.51 -37.97
C ALA A 132 4.00 -30.25 -37.26
N ALA A 133 4.83 -29.22 -37.12
CA ALA A 133 4.44 -27.93 -36.55
C ALA A 133 3.45 -27.19 -37.47
N VAL A 134 3.67 -27.21 -38.78
CA VAL A 134 2.76 -26.61 -39.76
C VAL A 134 1.45 -27.38 -39.85
N VAL A 135 1.49 -28.72 -39.87
CA VAL A 135 0.26 -29.54 -39.88
C VAL A 135 -0.56 -29.30 -38.62
N HIS A 136 0.09 -29.17 -37.46
CA HIS A 136 -0.61 -28.90 -36.21
C HIS A 136 -1.25 -27.50 -36.20
N ASP A 137 -0.55 -26.49 -36.71
CA ASP A 137 -1.07 -25.13 -36.84
C ASP A 137 -2.28 -25.07 -37.78
N LEU A 138 -2.20 -25.76 -38.93
CA LEU A 138 -3.32 -25.89 -39.87
C LEU A 138 -4.52 -26.64 -39.27
N GLN A 139 -4.28 -27.71 -38.50
CA GLN A 139 -5.36 -28.41 -37.76
C GLN A 139 -6.04 -27.52 -36.71
N THR A 140 -5.27 -26.61 -36.09
CA THR A 140 -5.80 -25.70 -35.08
C THR A 140 -6.68 -24.63 -35.72
N LEU A 141 -6.27 -24.11 -36.88
CA LEU A 141 -7.07 -23.18 -37.67
C LEU A 141 -8.38 -23.82 -38.19
N ASP A 142 -8.31 -25.07 -38.66
CA ASP A 142 -9.48 -25.83 -39.14
C ASP A 142 -10.51 -26.08 -38.02
N SER A 143 -10.02 -26.47 -36.84
CA SER A 143 -10.87 -26.67 -35.65
C SER A 143 -11.58 -25.38 -35.23
N ASN A 144 -10.89 -24.24 -35.28
CA ASN A 144 -11.48 -22.94 -34.94
C ASN A 144 -12.53 -22.49 -35.99
N ALA A 145 -12.29 -22.75 -37.27
CA ALA A 145 -13.27 -22.48 -38.31
C ALA A 145 -14.56 -23.29 -38.12
N GLN A 146 -14.43 -24.58 -37.78
CA GLN A 146 -15.59 -25.44 -37.51
C GLN A 146 -16.40 -25.01 -36.28
N VAL A 147 -15.75 -24.42 -35.26
CA VAL A 147 -16.46 -23.84 -34.11
C VAL A 147 -17.23 -22.59 -34.50
N LEU A 148 -16.66 -21.74 -35.36
CA LEU A 148 -17.34 -20.56 -35.86
C LEU A 148 -18.56 -20.92 -36.72
N ASP A 149 -18.43 -21.93 -37.58
CA ASP A 149 -19.56 -22.43 -38.39
C ASP A 149 -20.67 -23.04 -37.53
N GLN A 150 -20.34 -23.74 -36.44
CA GLN A 150 -21.33 -24.25 -35.49
C GLN A 150 -22.07 -23.12 -34.78
N LEU A 151 -21.37 -22.05 -34.42
CA LEU A 151 -21.98 -20.89 -33.77
C LEU A 151 -22.89 -20.12 -34.73
N GLU A 152 -22.49 -19.98 -36.00
CA GLU A 152 -23.33 -19.42 -37.05
C GLU A 152 -24.58 -20.28 -37.26
N ALA A 153 -24.44 -21.61 -37.34
CA ALA A 153 -25.58 -22.52 -37.51
C ALA A 153 -26.56 -22.49 -36.33
N ILE A 154 -26.06 -22.35 -35.09
CA ILE A 154 -26.90 -22.19 -33.88
C ILE A 154 -27.58 -20.81 -33.88
N SER A 155 -26.89 -19.78 -34.38
CA SER A 155 -27.42 -18.42 -34.47
C SER A 155 -28.49 -18.27 -35.54
N ASP A 156 -28.30 -18.90 -36.71
CA ASP A 156 -29.22 -18.80 -37.86
C ASP A 156 -30.45 -19.71 -37.74
N ASN A 157 -30.39 -20.75 -36.90
CA ASN A 157 -31.54 -21.63 -36.64
C ASN A 157 -31.96 -21.60 -35.15
N PRO A 158 -32.59 -20.50 -34.67
CA PRO A 158 -33.03 -20.36 -33.29
C PRO A 158 -34.24 -21.25 -32.90
N ASN A 159 -34.64 -22.21 -33.74
CA ASN A 159 -35.89 -22.97 -33.58
C ASN A 159 -35.77 -24.50 -33.37
N ASP A 160 -34.57 -25.09 -33.26
CA ASP A 160 -34.43 -26.55 -33.04
C ASP A 160 -34.13 -26.94 -31.58
N ALA A 161 -34.73 -26.24 -30.61
CA ALA A 161 -34.71 -26.70 -29.21
C ALA A 161 -35.96 -26.32 -28.38
N ILE A 162 -37.16 -26.36 -28.96
CA ILE A 162 -38.38 -26.70 -28.19
C ILE A 162 -39.28 -27.55 -29.10
N SER A 163 -39.07 -28.87 -29.10
CA SER A 163 -40.17 -29.81 -29.33
C SER A 163 -40.77 -30.13 -27.96
N ASP A 164 -41.62 -29.23 -27.47
CA ASP A 164 -42.64 -29.58 -26.49
C ASP A 164 -43.56 -30.60 -27.17
N ASN A 165 -43.53 -31.86 -26.74
CA ASN A 165 -44.60 -32.81 -27.03
C ASN A 165 -45.52 -32.88 -25.79
N PRO A 166 -46.70 -32.22 -25.81
CA PRO A 166 -47.65 -32.31 -24.73
C PRO A 166 -48.62 -33.47 -25.00
N ASN A 167 -48.69 -34.39 -24.03
CA ASN A 167 -49.83 -35.28 -23.76
C ASN A 167 -50.03 -36.51 -24.68
N SER A 168 -49.83 -37.71 -24.13
CA SER A 168 -50.70 -38.90 -24.31
C SER A 168 -50.11 -40.13 -23.60
N ASP A 169 -50.72 -40.44 -22.46
CA ASP A 169 -51.18 -41.77 -22.02
C ASP A 169 -50.17 -42.85 -21.54
N ASP A 170 -50.14 -43.03 -20.22
CA ASP A 170 -49.99 -44.33 -19.53
C ASP A 170 -51.14 -45.26 -20.02
N PRO A 171 -50.98 -46.60 -20.21
CA PRO A 171 -50.93 -47.47 -19.05
C PRO A 171 -50.30 -48.89 -19.22
N GLN A 172 -50.22 -49.60 -18.08
CA GLN A 172 -50.27 -51.06 -17.85
C GLN A 172 -49.00 -51.94 -18.05
N ALA A 173 -48.61 -52.53 -16.90
CA ALA A 173 -48.52 -53.99 -16.64
C ALA A 173 -47.47 -54.85 -17.37
N GLN A 174 -46.47 -55.31 -16.63
CA GLN A 174 -46.43 -56.64 -15.97
C GLN A 174 -45.15 -56.80 -15.15
#